data_AF-A0AAW2WCY9-F1
#
_entry.id   AF-A0AAW2WCY9-F1
#
_cell.length_a   1.000
_cell.length_b   1.000
_cell.length_c   1.000
_cell.angle_alpha   90.00
_cell.angle_beta   90.00
_cell.angle_gamma   90.00
#
_symmetry.space_group_name_H-M   'P 1'
#
loop_
_entity.id
_entity.type
_entity.pdbx_description
1 polymer ?
#
loop_
_entity_poly.entity_id
_entity_poly.type
_entity_poly.pdbx_seq_one_letter_code
_entity_poly.pdbx_strand_id
1 'polypeptide(L)'
;MWKAMLKCHQKQFQAIMESKMRKLRAKTDPLTDTSSRATTELERELRAWCERFNEWISSQKSYVESLNGWLLQCLQYEPEETPDGPVPYSPGRLGAPPIFIICNDWKQAMEAVSEARVANAMNTFATSLRQLWEKQDEEGRQRLKAEYLSKDYEKQLRAHLAERGKIKLEQDAMSDNTRLSVVPSDNGVSPLDDLKVDLDSMKQKLAEERIKHKDAMKLVHDAASSSLQGGLVPIFKALENFTSEALKAHEHVRLQHPQQSS
;
A
#
# COMPACT_ATOMS: atom_id res chain seq x y z
N MET A 1 20.88 20.11 13.20
CA MET A 1 19.67 19.29 12.93
C MET A 1 19.94 18.17 11.91
N TRP A 2 20.29 18.49 10.65
CA TRP A 2 20.46 17.50 9.55
C TRP A 2 21.38 16.32 9.87
N LYS A 3 22.52 16.57 10.53
CA LYS A 3 23.45 15.51 10.98
C LYS A 3 22.79 14.47 11.90
N ALA A 4 21.89 14.90 12.79
CA ALA A 4 21.18 13.99 13.68
C ALA A 4 20.09 13.20 12.94
N MET A 5 19.36 13.84 12.03
CA MET A 5 18.35 13.17 11.21
C MET A 5 18.96 12.16 10.25
N LEU A 6 20.10 12.48 9.62
CA LEU A 6 20.83 11.53 8.77
C LEU A 6 21.21 10.26 9.56
N LYS A 7 21.80 10.44 10.76
CA LYS A 7 22.11 9.30 11.64
C LYS A 7 20.87 8.48 12.01
N CYS A 8 19.72 9.13 12.19
CA CYS A 8 18.46 8.45 12.48
C CYS A 8 17.99 7.61 11.28
N HIS A 9 17.93 8.19 10.08
CA HIS A 9 17.48 7.49 8.88
C HIS A 9 18.44 6.38 8.45
N GLN A 10 19.75 6.55 8.66
CA GLN A 10 20.73 5.46 8.46
C GLN A 10 20.44 4.26 9.37
N LYS A 11 20.12 4.50 10.65
CA LYS A 11 19.73 3.44 11.58
C LYS A 11 18.41 2.79 11.18
N GLN A 12 17.41 3.57 10.74
CA GLN A 12 16.13 3.04 10.25
C GLN A 12 16.32 2.19 8.99
N PHE A 13 17.13 2.66 8.04
CA PHE A 13 17.47 1.93 6.83
C PHE A 13 18.21 0.62 7.15
N GLN A 14 19.19 0.65 8.06
CA GLN A 14 19.88 -0.56 8.50
C GLN A 14 18.91 -1.53 9.18
N ALA A 15 18.06 -1.04 10.08
CA ALA A 15 17.09 -1.86 10.80
C ALA A 15 16.11 -2.56 9.85
N ILE A 16 15.60 -1.88 8.82
CA ILE A 16 14.69 -2.52 7.85
C ILE A 16 15.43 -3.56 6.98
N MET A 17 16.68 -3.29 6.60
CA MET A 17 17.50 -4.22 5.81
C MET A 17 17.89 -5.48 6.60
N GLU A 18 18.21 -5.32 7.89
CA GLU A 18 18.55 -6.43 8.80
C GLU A 18 17.32 -7.18 9.32
N SER A 19 16.15 -6.53 9.30
CA SER A 19 14.93 -7.17 9.72
C SER A 19 14.66 -8.37 8.81
N LYS A 20 14.74 -9.57 9.40
CA LYS A 20 14.06 -10.73 8.85
C LYS A 20 12.58 -10.44 9.04
N MET A 21 11.98 -9.66 8.14
CA MET A 21 10.53 -9.53 8.02
C MET A 21 10.02 -10.91 7.65
N ARG A 22 9.92 -11.79 8.66
CA ARG A 22 9.47 -13.16 8.54
C ARG A 22 8.20 -13.09 7.75
N LYS A 23 8.19 -13.75 6.58
CA LYS A 23 7.08 -13.83 5.62
C LYS A 23 5.80 -13.57 6.38
N LEU A 24 5.27 -12.35 6.25
CA LEU A 24 4.06 -11.96 6.97
C LEU A 24 3.01 -12.95 6.50
N ARG A 25 2.76 -13.98 7.31
CA ARG A 25 1.73 -14.96 7.02
C ARG A 25 0.45 -14.22 7.31
N ALA A 26 -0.18 -13.73 6.25
CA ALA A 26 -1.57 -13.33 6.31
C ALA A 26 -2.29 -14.51 6.96
N LYS A 27 -2.75 -14.32 8.21
CA LYS A 27 -3.58 -15.32 8.86
C LYS A 27 -4.90 -15.28 8.12
N THR A 28 -5.05 -16.15 7.12
CA THR A 28 -6.35 -16.46 6.50
C THR A 28 -7.17 -17.33 7.45
N ASP A 29 -7.32 -16.87 8.68
CA ASP A 29 -8.44 -17.25 9.54
C ASP A 29 -9.67 -16.44 9.09
N PRO A 30 -10.86 -16.63 9.69
CA PRO A 30 -12.05 -15.79 9.46
C PRO A 30 -11.83 -14.27 9.69
N LEU A 31 -10.61 -13.87 10.05
CA LEU A 31 -10.10 -12.55 10.38
C LEU A 31 -9.62 -11.72 9.16
N THR A 32 -10.05 -12.02 7.93
CA THR A 32 -9.71 -11.23 6.71
C THR A 32 -9.98 -9.73 6.87
N ASP A 33 -10.97 -9.36 7.69
CA ASP A 33 -11.28 -7.96 8.01
C ASP A 33 -10.11 -7.26 8.71
N THR A 34 -9.38 -7.95 9.58
CA THR A 34 -8.26 -7.33 10.31
C THR A 34 -7.05 -7.07 9.41
N SER A 35 -6.76 -7.98 8.47
CA SER A 35 -5.66 -7.78 7.51
C SER A 35 -6.01 -6.71 6.47
N SER A 36 -7.26 -6.70 5.99
CA SER A 36 -7.74 -5.67 5.06
C SER A 36 -7.72 -4.28 5.72
N ARG A 37 -8.23 -4.19 6.95
CA ARG A 37 -8.18 -2.97 7.76
C ARG A 37 -6.74 -2.48 8.00
N ALA A 38 -5.83 -3.37 8.35
CA ALA A 38 -4.43 -3.02 8.55
C ALA A 38 -3.78 -2.48 7.26
N THR A 39 -4.09 -3.06 6.09
CA THR A 39 -3.63 -2.55 4.79
C THR A 39 -4.13 -1.13 4.55
N THR A 40 -5.43 -0.87 4.74
CA THR A 40 -6.04 0.45 4.54
C THR A 40 -5.52 1.49 5.54
N GLU A 41 -5.34 1.09 6.80
CA GLU A 41 -4.75 1.96 7.82
C GLU A 41 -3.32 2.35 7.45
N LEU A 42 -2.47 1.39 7.08
CA LEU A 42 -1.10 1.66 6.66
C LEU A 42 -1.05 2.56 5.43
N GLU A 43 -1.92 2.34 4.44
CA GLU A 43 -2.01 3.23 3.26
C GLU A 43 -2.32 4.67 3.67
N ARG A 44 -3.32 4.87 4.53
CA ARG A 44 -3.71 6.20 5.00
C ARG A 44 -2.57 6.87 5.76
N GLU A 45 -1.91 6.17 6.68
CA GLU A 45 -0.80 6.74 7.44
C GLU A 45 0.39 7.09 6.54
N LEU A 46 0.67 6.31 5.48
CA LEU A 46 1.72 6.66 4.50
C LEU A 46 1.40 7.93 3.72
N ARG A 47 0.13 8.12 3.31
CA ARG A 47 -0.31 9.33 2.62
C ARG A 47 -0.20 10.55 3.54
N ALA A 48 -0.71 10.43 4.76
CA ALA A 48 -0.58 11.48 5.78
C ALA A 48 0.88 11.81 6.07
N TRP A 49 1.75 10.80 6.18
CA TRP A 49 3.18 11.01 6.38
C TRP A 49 3.82 11.76 5.20
N CYS A 50 3.50 11.38 3.97
CA CYS A 50 3.95 12.05 2.76
C CYS A 50 3.54 13.53 2.73
N GLU A 51 2.26 13.82 3.00
CA GLU A 51 1.74 15.19 3.10
C GLU A 51 2.47 16.00 4.16
N ARG A 52 2.55 15.49 5.40
CA ARG A 52 3.23 16.18 6.51
C ARG A 52 4.72 16.40 6.23
N PHE A 53 5.39 15.45 5.59
CA PHE A 53 6.79 15.60 5.20
C PHE A 53 6.97 16.74 4.19
N ASN A 54 6.16 16.77 3.13
CA ASN A 54 6.21 17.83 2.12
C ASN A 54 5.87 19.20 2.71
N GLU A 55 4.83 19.29 3.56
CA GLU A 55 4.46 20.52 4.26
C GLU A 55 5.59 21.02 5.16
N TRP A 56 6.28 20.13 5.88
CA TRP A 56 7.41 20.49 6.72
C TRP A 56 8.60 21.04 5.93
N ILE A 57 8.92 20.42 4.77
CA ILE A 57 9.98 20.93 3.89
C ILE A 57 9.60 22.25 3.24
N SER A 58 8.37 22.36 2.73
CA SER A 58 7.83 23.59 2.16
C SER A 58 7.84 24.73 3.17
N SER A 59 7.41 24.48 4.41
CA SER A 59 7.43 25.47 5.49
C SER A 59 8.84 25.98 5.80
N GLN A 60 9.84 25.10 5.82
CA GLN A 60 11.24 25.51 5.97
C GLN A 60 11.72 26.35 4.79
N LYS A 61 11.43 25.95 3.56
CA LYS A 61 11.78 26.71 2.35
C LYS A 61 11.16 28.11 2.38
N SER A 62 9.85 28.21 2.64
CA SER A 62 9.13 29.48 2.71
C SER A 62 9.61 30.38 3.86
N TYR A 63 9.98 29.81 5.00
CA TYR A 63 10.56 30.58 6.11
C TYR A 63 11.88 31.24 5.69
N VAL A 64 12.80 30.47 5.11
CA VAL A 64 14.11 30.99 4.69
C VAL A 64 13.98 31.97 3.53
N GLU A 65 13.08 31.71 2.60
CA GLU A 65 12.76 32.62 1.50
C GLU A 65 12.23 33.96 2.02
N SER A 66 11.27 33.94 2.96
CA SER A 66 10.69 35.14 3.56
C SER A 66 11.73 35.93 4.35
N LEU A 67 12.58 35.24 5.13
CA LEU A 67 13.66 35.87 5.90
C LEU A 67 14.68 36.55 4.98
N ASN A 68 15.12 35.86 3.93
CA ASN A 68 16.07 36.40 2.96
C ASN A 68 15.44 37.57 2.18
N GLY A 69 14.18 37.46 1.79
CA GLY A 69 13.43 38.54 1.13
C GLY A 69 13.30 39.78 2.01
N TRP A 70 12.97 39.61 3.30
CA TRP A 70 12.89 40.70 4.26
C TRP A 70 14.24 41.40 4.42
N LEU A 71 15.34 40.65 4.57
CA LEU A 71 16.68 41.22 4.64
C LEU A 71 16.99 42.04 3.38
N LEU A 72 16.69 41.51 2.19
CA LEU A 72 16.95 42.21 0.93
C LEU A 72 16.28 43.60 0.88
N GLN A 73 15.08 43.75 1.46
CA GLN A 73 14.39 45.05 1.56
C GLN A 73 15.10 46.05 2.49
N CYS A 74 15.95 45.59 3.41
CA CYS A 74 16.78 46.45 4.24
C CYS A 74 18.00 47.02 3.49
N LEU A 75 18.29 46.52 2.28
CA LEU A 75 19.29 47.09 1.40
C LEU A 75 18.61 48.01 0.38
N GLN A 76 19.24 49.14 0.08
CA GLN A 76 18.95 49.88 -1.15
C GLN A 76 19.63 49.15 -2.32
N TYR A 77 19.23 47.91 -2.56
CA TYR A 77 19.79 47.10 -3.63
C TYR A 77 19.08 47.44 -4.95
N GLU A 78 19.83 48.04 -5.86
CA GLU A 78 19.41 48.22 -7.25
C GLU A 78 20.22 47.24 -8.12
N PRO A 79 19.58 46.27 -8.80
CA PRO A 79 20.29 45.34 -9.67
C PRO A 79 21.06 46.08 -10.76
N GLU A 80 22.35 45.79 -10.89
CA GLU A 80 23.16 46.32 -11.99
C GLU A 80 22.75 45.63 -13.29
N GLU A 81 22.31 46.41 -14.27
CA GLU A 81 21.98 45.91 -15.62
C GLU A 81 23.25 45.85 -16.48
N THR A 82 23.54 44.68 -17.03
CA THR A 82 24.64 44.46 -17.98
C THR A 82 24.09 44.01 -19.34
N PRO A 83 24.88 44.07 -20.44
CA PRO A 83 24.44 43.60 -21.75
C PRO A 83 23.96 42.13 -21.77
N ASP A 84 24.41 41.33 -20.80
CA ASP A 84 24.06 39.92 -20.61
C ASP A 84 22.87 39.72 -19.65
N GLY A 85 22.27 40.80 -19.13
CA GLY A 85 21.17 40.81 -18.18
C GLY A 85 21.54 41.33 -16.78
N PRO A 86 20.60 41.25 -15.82
CA PRO A 86 20.82 41.72 -14.46
C PRO A 86 21.85 40.83 -13.74
N VAL A 87 22.80 41.48 -13.07
CA VAL A 87 23.83 40.79 -12.29
C VAL A 87 23.21 39.98 -11.14
N PRO A 88 23.60 38.71 -10.93
CA PRO A 88 23.08 37.90 -9.82
C PRO A 88 23.37 38.55 -8.46
N TYR A 89 22.37 38.53 -7.58
CA TYR A 89 22.50 39.06 -6.23
C TYR A 89 23.63 38.35 -5.46
N SER A 90 24.60 39.15 -4.99
CA SER A 90 25.73 38.68 -4.20
C SER A 90 25.99 39.66 -3.06
N PRO A 91 25.44 39.39 -1.86
CA PRO A 91 25.53 40.33 -0.74
C PRO A 91 26.97 40.67 -0.35
N GLY A 92 27.90 39.72 -0.51
CA GLY A 92 29.32 39.97 -0.26
C GLY A 92 29.95 41.01 -1.19
N ARG A 93 29.53 41.08 -2.46
CA ARG A 93 30.01 42.11 -3.40
C ARG A 93 29.51 43.51 -3.03
N LEU A 94 28.37 43.59 -2.36
CA LEU A 94 27.74 44.83 -1.93
C LEU A 94 28.25 45.31 -0.56
N GLY A 95 29.23 44.62 0.04
CA GLY A 95 29.69 44.93 1.40
C GLY A 95 28.61 44.69 2.46
N ALA A 96 27.59 43.90 2.17
CA ALA A 96 26.50 43.65 3.10
C ALA A 96 26.99 42.88 4.34
N PRO A 97 26.39 43.12 5.53
CA PRO A 97 26.75 42.40 6.74
C PRO A 97 26.65 40.86 6.58
N PRO A 98 27.42 40.08 7.37
CA PRO A 98 27.52 38.63 7.19
C PRO A 98 26.18 37.87 7.19
N ILE A 99 25.18 38.39 7.92
CA ILE A 99 23.84 37.81 7.98
C ILE A 99 23.16 37.70 6.60
N PHE A 100 23.42 38.65 5.69
CA PHE A 100 22.88 38.62 4.33
C PHE A 100 23.47 37.48 3.51
N ILE A 101 24.77 37.22 3.69
CA ILE A 101 25.46 36.10 3.03
C ILE A 101 24.93 34.78 3.58
N ILE A 102 24.81 34.66 4.90
CA ILE A 102 24.30 33.45 5.57
C ILE A 102 22.88 33.12 5.10
N CYS A 103 21.95 34.09 5.12
CA CYS A 103 20.56 33.86 4.72
C CYS A 103 20.43 33.56 3.22
N ASN A 104 21.22 34.20 2.37
CA ASN A 104 21.22 33.94 0.93
C ASN A 104 21.76 32.54 0.62
N ASP A 105 22.88 32.15 1.24
CA ASP A 105 23.44 30.79 1.08
C ASP A 105 22.48 29.74 1.66
N TRP A 106 21.82 30.04 2.79
CA TRP A 106 20.85 29.13 3.38
C TRP A 106 19.63 28.94 2.48
N LYS A 107 19.13 30.01 1.84
CA LYS A 107 18.07 29.93 0.84
C LYS A 107 18.49 29.00 -0.31
N GLN A 108 19.66 29.22 -0.89
CA GLN A 108 20.18 28.40 -1.99
C GLN A 108 20.36 26.93 -1.57
N ALA A 109 20.86 26.69 -0.35
CA ALA A 109 20.99 25.35 0.21
C ALA A 109 19.63 24.65 0.35
N MET A 110 18.58 25.37 0.74
CA MET A 110 17.23 24.81 0.83
C MET A 110 16.62 24.54 -0.55
N GLU A 111 16.85 25.41 -1.54
CA GLU A 111 16.37 25.25 -2.91
C GLU A 111 17.04 24.08 -3.66
N ALA A 112 18.33 23.82 -3.36
CA ALA A 112 19.09 22.74 -3.99
C ALA A 112 18.60 21.33 -3.60
N VAL A 113 17.83 21.21 -2.50
CA VAL A 113 17.38 19.92 -1.97
C VAL A 113 15.95 19.64 -2.42
N SER A 114 15.73 18.45 -3.00
CA SER A 114 14.43 18.01 -3.50
C SER A 114 13.83 16.87 -2.67
N GLU A 115 12.63 17.11 -2.15
CA GLU A 115 11.79 16.15 -1.42
C GLU A 115 11.12 15.11 -2.34
N ALA A 116 11.16 15.31 -3.67
CA ALA A 116 10.37 14.56 -4.64
C ALA A 116 10.62 13.04 -4.60
N ARG A 117 11.88 12.60 -4.39
CA ARG A 117 12.22 11.17 -4.31
C ARG A 117 11.58 10.49 -3.12
N VAL A 118 11.55 11.16 -1.98
CA VAL A 118 10.91 10.65 -0.75
C VAL A 118 9.41 10.56 -0.95
N ALA A 119 8.79 11.64 -1.44
CA ALA A 119 7.35 11.67 -1.73
C ALA A 119 6.94 10.58 -2.73
N ASN A 120 7.72 10.40 -3.80
CA ASN A 120 7.46 9.36 -4.80
C ASN A 120 7.56 7.95 -4.20
N ALA A 121 8.56 7.67 -3.36
CA ALA A 121 8.69 6.37 -2.69
C ALA A 121 7.49 6.07 -1.78
N MET A 122 7.04 7.06 -0.99
CA MET A 122 5.86 6.92 -0.12
C MET A 122 4.58 6.69 -0.93
N ASN A 123 4.35 7.48 -1.99
CA ASN A 123 3.18 7.36 -2.86
C ASN A 123 3.16 6.04 -3.65
N THR A 124 4.33 5.57 -4.09
CA THR A 124 4.48 4.26 -4.74
C THR A 124 4.06 3.15 -3.77
N PHE A 125 4.54 3.18 -2.54
CA PHE A 125 4.16 2.17 -1.55
C PHE A 125 2.67 2.23 -1.19
N ALA A 126 2.10 3.43 -1.02
CA ALA A 126 0.66 3.60 -0.80
C ALA A 126 -0.17 3.00 -1.95
N THR A 127 0.27 3.20 -3.20
CA THR A 127 -0.37 2.59 -4.38
C THR A 127 -0.28 1.06 -4.35
N SER A 128 0.87 0.50 -3.97
CA SER A 128 1.01 -0.96 -3.84
C SER A 128 0.12 -1.53 -2.73
N LEU A 129 -0.10 -0.81 -1.62
CA LEU A 129 -1.04 -1.23 -0.57
C LEU A 129 -2.48 -1.17 -1.04
N ARG A 130 -2.86 -0.16 -1.82
CA ARG A 130 -4.18 -0.09 -2.45
C ARG A 130 -4.46 -1.30 -3.35
N GLN A 131 -3.48 -1.67 -4.19
CA GLN A 131 -3.57 -2.86 -5.02
C GLN A 131 -3.63 -4.16 -4.19
N LEU A 132 -2.93 -4.21 -3.06
CA LEU A 132 -3.03 -5.35 -2.14
C LEU A 132 -4.43 -5.45 -1.53
N TRP A 133 -5.01 -4.32 -1.13
CA TRP A 133 -6.37 -4.25 -0.61
C TRP A 133 -7.40 -4.71 -1.66
N GLU A 134 -7.29 -4.27 -2.92
CA GLU A 134 -8.16 -4.72 -4.01
C GLU A 134 -8.10 -6.25 -4.20
N LYS A 135 -6.90 -6.85 -4.08
CA LYS A 135 -6.74 -8.30 -4.11
C LYS A 135 -7.36 -8.99 -2.89
N GLN A 136 -7.25 -8.38 -1.71
CA GLN A 136 -7.87 -8.88 -0.48
C GLN A 136 -9.40 -8.84 -0.57
N ASP A 137 -9.97 -7.77 -1.16
CA ASP A 137 -11.41 -7.64 -1.38
C ASP A 137 -11.95 -8.70 -2.35
N GLU A 138 -11.26 -8.91 -3.49
CA GLU A 138 -11.64 -9.93 -4.46
C GLU A 138 -11.53 -11.36 -3.88
N GLU A 139 -10.48 -11.64 -3.10
CA GLU A 139 -10.34 -12.92 -2.37
C GLU A 139 -11.52 -13.14 -1.40
N GLY A 140 -11.92 -12.09 -0.67
CA GLY A 140 -13.07 -12.10 0.23
C GLY A 140 -14.39 -12.37 -0.50
N ARG A 141 -14.60 -11.75 -1.67
CA ARG A 141 -15.75 -12.00 -2.56
C ARG A 141 -15.80 -13.45 -3.03
N GLN A 142 -14.67 -13.99 -3.48
CA GLN A 142 -14.59 -15.38 -3.94
C GLN A 142 -14.85 -16.37 -2.81
N ARG A 143 -14.34 -16.09 -1.61
CA ARG A 143 -14.62 -16.88 -0.41
C ARG A 143 -16.11 -16.92 -0.11
N LEU A 144 -16.77 -15.76 -0.06
CA LEU A 144 -18.21 -15.67 0.23
C LEU A 144 -19.04 -16.45 -0.80
N LYS A 145 -18.66 -16.36 -2.07
CA LYS A 145 -19.30 -17.12 -3.16
C LYS A 145 -19.10 -18.64 -3.00
N ALA A 146 -17.89 -19.09 -2.66
CA ALA A 146 -17.61 -20.50 -2.40
C ALA A 146 -18.39 -21.03 -1.18
N GLU A 147 -18.51 -20.24 -0.11
CA GLU A 147 -19.31 -20.57 1.07
C GLU A 147 -20.81 -20.67 0.75
N TYR A 148 -21.33 -19.72 -0.03
CA TYR A 148 -22.73 -19.74 -0.47
C TYR A 148 -23.03 -21.01 -1.29
N LEU A 149 -22.21 -21.32 -2.29
CA LEU A 149 -22.37 -22.52 -3.11
C LEU A 149 -22.24 -23.80 -2.28
N SER A 150 -21.35 -23.82 -1.28
CA SER A 150 -21.19 -24.96 -0.37
C SER A 150 -22.47 -25.18 0.44
N LYS A 151 -23.04 -24.13 1.02
CA LYS A 151 -24.28 -24.20 1.81
C LYS A 151 -25.48 -24.62 0.96
N ASP A 152 -25.59 -24.09 -0.25
CA ASP A 152 -26.66 -24.42 -1.19
C ASP A 152 -26.56 -25.89 -1.65
N TYR A 153 -25.36 -26.35 -2.01
CA TYR A 153 -25.08 -27.74 -2.34
C TYR A 153 -25.45 -28.69 -1.19
N GLU A 154 -25.05 -28.37 0.05
CA GLU A 154 -25.41 -29.18 1.23
C GLU A 154 -26.91 -29.21 1.51
N LYS A 155 -27.63 -28.13 1.22
CA LYS A 155 -29.09 -28.07 1.36
C LYS A 155 -29.76 -28.97 0.31
N GLN A 156 -29.37 -28.86 -0.95
CA GLN A 156 -29.90 -29.68 -2.04
C GLN A 156 -29.57 -31.17 -1.86
N LEU A 157 -28.34 -31.48 -1.45
CA LEU A 157 -27.93 -32.85 -1.16
C LEU A 157 -28.77 -33.49 -0.04
N ARG A 158 -29.04 -32.73 1.04
CA ARG A 158 -29.92 -33.20 2.13
C ARG A 158 -31.35 -33.42 1.66
N ALA A 159 -31.91 -32.51 0.86
CA ALA A 159 -33.24 -32.65 0.29
C ALA A 159 -33.35 -33.91 -0.58
N HIS A 160 -32.35 -34.13 -1.45
CA HIS A 160 -32.29 -35.32 -2.31
C HIS A 160 -32.17 -36.63 -1.52
N LEU A 161 -31.32 -36.68 -0.49
CA LEU A 161 -31.19 -37.85 0.37
C LEU A 161 -32.50 -38.17 1.12
N ALA A 162 -33.21 -37.14 1.60
CA ALA A 162 -34.50 -37.30 2.25
C ALA A 162 -35.56 -37.86 1.28
N GLU A 163 -35.63 -37.33 0.06
CA GLU A 163 -36.60 -37.77 -0.95
C GLU A 163 -36.34 -39.21 -1.40
N ARG A 164 -35.07 -39.57 -1.62
CA ARG A 164 -34.67 -40.96 -1.91
C ARG A 164 -35.03 -41.91 -0.75
N GLY A 165 -34.93 -41.45 0.49
CA GLY A 165 -35.33 -42.21 1.67
C GLY A 165 -36.84 -42.51 1.70
N LYS A 166 -37.68 -41.52 1.35
CA LYS A 166 -39.14 -41.69 1.27
C LYS A 166 -39.55 -42.67 0.16
N ILE A 167 -39.00 -42.50 -1.04
CA ILE A 167 -39.31 -43.36 -2.20
C ILE A 167 -38.96 -44.82 -1.90
N LYS A 168 -37.83 -45.08 -1.22
CA LYS A 168 -37.48 -46.43 -0.76
C LYS A 168 -38.48 -46.98 0.24
N LEU A 169 -38.91 -46.17 1.20
CA LEU A 169 -39.92 -46.58 2.19
C LEU A 169 -41.27 -46.94 1.54
N GLU A 170 -41.68 -46.16 0.54
CA GLU A 170 -42.91 -46.40 -0.24
C GLU A 170 -42.80 -47.65 -1.13
N GLN A 171 -41.63 -47.89 -1.74
CA GLN A 171 -41.37 -49.10 -2.52
C GLN A 171 -41.33 -50.36 -1.65
N ASP A 172 -40.71 -50.29 -0.46
CA ASP A 172 -40.67 -51.39 0.50
C ASP A 172 -42.09 -51.70 1.04
N ALA A 173 -42.92 -50.67 1.28
CA ALA A 173 -44.31 -50.84 1.70
C ALA A 173 -45.25 -51.39 0.61
N MET A 174 -44.98 -51.10 -0.67
CA MET A 174 -45.75 -51.67 -1.81
C MET A 174 -45.31 -53.09 -2.19
N SER A 175 -44.07 -53.49 -1.88
CA SER A 175 -43.56 -54.82 -2.19
C SER A 175 -44.24 -55.93 -1.38
N ASP A 176 -44.75 -55.60 -0.18
CA ASP A 176 -45.49 -56.55 0.68
C ASP A 176 -46.89 -56.90 0.15
N ASN A 177 -47.40 -56.24 -0.90
CA ASN A 177 -48.80 -56.36 -1.31
C ASN A 177 -49.07 -56.73 -2.79
N THR A 178 -48.06 -57.00 -3.63
CA THR A 178 -48.34 -57.29 -5.05
C THR A 178 -47.47 -58.41 -5.63
N ARG A 179 -47.96 -59.65 -5.49
CA ARG A 179 -47.79 -60.67 -6.54
C ARG A 179 -48.76 -60.32 -7.67
N LEU A 180 -48.23 -60.21 -8.90
CA LEU A 180 -48.91 -60.07 -10.20
C LEU A 180 -49.17 -58.64 -10.71
N SER A 181 -48.29 -58.16 -11.59
CA SER A 181 -48.60 -57.75 -12.98
C SER A 181 -47.42 -56.97 -13.56
N VAL A 182 -46.81 -57.51 -14.62
CA VAL A 182 -45.72 -56.88 -15.38
C VAL A 182 -46.32 -56.21 -16.62
N VAL A 183 -46.11 -54.91 -16.78
CA VAL A 183 -46.07 -54.24 -18.08
C VAL A 183 -44.88 -53.28 -18.06
N PRO A 184 -43.93 -53.38 -19.01
CA PRO A 184 -42.84 -52.41 -19.13
C PRO A 184 -43.32 -51.25 -19.99
N SER A 185 -43.37 -50.04 -19.44
CA SER A 185 -43.54 -48.83 -20.24
C SER A 185 -42.22 -48.07 -20.27
N ASP A 186 -41.70 -48.03 -21.49
CA ASP A 186 -40.48 -47.40 -21.97
C ASP A 186 -40.64 -45.87 -22.09
N ASN A 187 -39.52 -45.16 -22.07
CA ASN A 187 -39.34 -43.70 -22.17
C ASN A 187 -39.83 -42.82 -21.01
N GLY A 188 -38.90 -42.53 -20.09
CA GLY A 188 -38.98 -41.34 -19.25
C GLY A 188 -37.74 -41.28 -18.36
N VAL A 189 -36.86 -40.31 -18.58
CA VAL A 189 -35.80 -40.00 -17.62
C VAL A 189 -36.47 -39.83 -16.25
N SER A 190 -36.03 -40.59 -15.26
CA SER A 190 -36.66 -40.52 -13.94
C SER A 190 -36.43 -39.11 -13.38
N PRO A 191 -37.40 -38.49 -12.68
CA PRO A 191 -37.18 -37.23 -11.96
C PRO A 191 -35.97 -37.28 -11.01
N LEU A 192 -35.57 -38.48 -10.57
CA LEU A 192 -34.37 -38.74 -9.80
C LEU A 192 -33.06 -38.63 -10.61
N ASP A 193 -33.09 -38.94 -11.90
CA ASP A 193 -31.92 -38.83 -12.79
C ASP A 193 -31.64 -37.37 -13.17
N ASP A 194 -32.69 -36.58 -13.47
CA ASP A 194 -32.55 -35.13 -13.73
C ASP A 194 -32.00 -34.39 -12.49
N LEU A 195 -32.54 -34.72 -11.31
CA LEU A 195 -32.12 -34.10 -10.04
C LEU A 195 -30.67 -34.49 -9.65
N LYS A 196 -30.20 -35.66 -10.08
CA LYS A 196 -28.82 -36.11 -9.90
C LYS A 196 -27.84 -35.34 -10.80
N VAL A 197 -28.22 -35.08 -12.05
CA VAL A 197 -27.43 -34.25 -12.98
C VAL A 197 -27.26 -32.83 -12.44
N ASP A 198 -28.32 -32.27 -11.84
CA ASP A 198 -28.26 -30.95 -11.19
C ASP A 198 -27.29 -30.92 -9.99
N LEU A 199 -27.31 -31.95 -9.13
CA LEU A 199 -26.37 -32.06 -8.02
C LEU A 199 -24.90 -32.18 -8.48
N ASP A 200 -24.65 -32.94 -9.54
CA ASP A 200 -23.30 -33.09 -10.11
C ASP A 200 -22.81 -31.76 -10.72
N SER A 201 -23.71 -31.03 -11.41
CA SER A 201 -23.44 -29.67 -11.91
C SER A 201 -23.11 -28.68 -10.78
N MET A 202 -23.87 -28.71 -9.69
CA MET A 202 -23.59 -27.88 -8.50
C MET A 202 -22.25 -28.23 -7.86
N LYS A 203 -21.94 -29.51 -7.74
CA LYS A 203 -20.67 -30.00 -7.21
C LYS A 203 -19.48 -29.52 -8.05
N GLN A 204 -19.61 -29.57 -9.38
CA GLN A 204 -18.59 -29.06 -10.29
C GLN A 204 -18.38 -27.54 -10.10
N LYS A 205 -19.45 -26.75 -10.08
CA LYS A 205 -19.37 -25.28 -9.85
C LYS A 205 -18.71 -24.95 -8.51
N LEU A 206 -19.03 -25.70 -7.45
CA LEU A 206 -18.39 -25.54 -6.14
C LEU A 206 -16.89 -25.84 -6.19
N ALA A 207 -16.48 -26.89 -6.92
CA ALA A 207 -15.08 -27.24 -7.08
C ALA A 207 -14.30 -26.15 -7.82
N GLU A 208 -14.86 -25.63 -8.92
CA GLU A 208 -14.27 -24.53 -9.70
C GLU A 208 -14.09 -23.25 -8.86
N GLU A 209 -15.10 -22.86 -8.08
CA GLU A 209 -15.01 -21.66 -7.23
C GLU A 209 -14.03 -21.84 -6.06
N ARG A 210 -13.92 -23.04 -5.49
CA ARG A 210 -12.90 -23.34 -4.47
C ARG A 210 -11.48 -23.26 -5.02
N ILE A 211 -11.27 -23.64 -6.29
CA ILE A 211 -9.97 -23.47 -6.96
C ILE A 211 -9.65 -21.97 -7.11
N LYS A 212 -10.59 -21.17 -7.62
CA LYS A 212 -10.42 -19.72 -7.77
C LYS A 212 -10.05 -19.04 -6.45
N HIS A 213 -10.82 -19.30 -5.39
CA HIS A 213 -10.55 -18.77 -4.06
C HIS A 213 -9.15 -19.16 -3.55
N LYS A 214 -8.74 -20.42 -3.73
CA LYS A 214 -7.40 -20.88 -3.33
C LYS A 214 -6.29 -20.15 -4.08
N ASP A 215 -6.48 -19.86 -5.36
CA ASP A 215 -5.50 -19.14 -6.17
C ASP A 215 -5.45 -17.64 -5.80
N ALA A 216 -6.60 -17.00 -5.58
CA ALA A 216 -6.65 -15.63 -5.06
C ALA A 216 -5.98 -15.49 -3.68
N MET A 217 -6.23 -16.44 -2.78
CA MET A 217 -5.59 -16.48 -1.46
C MET A 217 -4.07 -16.55 -1.56
N LYS A 218 -3.51 -17.37 -2.47
CA LYS A 218 -2.06 -17.43 -2.70
C LYS A 218 -1.52 -16.09 -3.20
N LEU A 219 -2.19 -15.49 -4.19
CA LEU A 219 -1.78 -14.19 -4.73
C LEU A 219 -1.77 -13.08 -3.67
N VAL A 220 -2.78 -13.05 -2.80
CA VAL A 220 -2.83 -12.12 -1.65
C VAL A 220 -1.69 -12.40 -0.68
N HIS A 221 -1.44 -13.66 -0.34
CA HIS A 221 -0.38 -14.02 0.60
C HIS A 221 1.01 -13.64 0.07
N ASP A 222 1.29 -13.93 -1.20
CA ASP A 222 2.56 -13.60 -1.85
C ASP A 222 2.76 -12.08 -1.92
N ALA A 223 1.72 -11.33 -2.32
CA ALA A 223 1.75 -9.88 -2.38
C ALA A 223 1.94 -9.24 -0.99
N ALA A 224 1.23 -9.72 0.03
CA ALA A 224 1.36 -9.22 1.41
C ALA A 224 2.74 -9.52 2.01
N SER A 225 3.34 -10.67 1.65
CA SER A 225 4.63 -11.08 2.21
C SER A 225 5.80 -10.20 1.76
N SER A 226 5.71 -9.61 0.56
CA SER A 226 6.75 -8.79 -0.04
C SER A 226 6.46 -7.29 0.00
N SER A 227 5.22 -6.89 0.24
CA SER A 227 4.80 -5.48 0.19
C SER A 227 5.55 -4.59 1.18
N LEU A 228 5.71 -5.03 2.43
CA LEU A 228 6.26 -4.20 3.49
C LEU A 228 7.75 -3.89 3.28
N GLN A 229 8.56 -4.91 2.96
CA GLN A 229 9.97 -4.71 2.65
C GLN A 229 10.15 -3.98 1.32
N GLY A 230 9.40 -4.37 0.29
CA GLY A 230 9.43 -3.73 -1.03
C GLY A 230 9.03 -2.25 -0.99
N GLY A 231 8.17 -1.86 -0.05
CA GLY A 231 7.70 -0.50 0.16
C GLY A 231 8.57 0.35 1.09
N LEU A 232 8.96 -0.18 2.25
CA LEU A 232 9.70 0.59 3.26
C LEU A 232 11.18 0.81 2.90
N VAL A 233 11.83 -0.17 2.26
CA VAL A 233 13.26 -0.06 1.90
C VAL A 233 13.52 1.15 0.99
N PRO A 234 12.76 1.36 -0.11
CA PRO A 234 12.90 2.56 -0.93
C PRO A 234 12.67 3.86 -0.17
N ILE A 235 11.69 3.91 0.75
CA ILE A 235 11.37 5.12 1.53
C ILE A 235 12.54 5.49 2.44
N PHE A 236 13.04 4.55 3.24
CA PHE A 236 14.15 4.84 4.13
C PHE A 236 15.45 5.15 3.38
N LYS A 237 15.67 4.54 2.22
CA LYS A 237 16.79 4.92 1.36
C LYS A 237 16.66 6.33 0.82
N ALA A 238 15.46 6.72 0.40
CA ALA A 238 15.19 8.07 -0.07
C ALA A 238 15.37 9.10 1.06
N LEU A 239 14.92 8.82 2.28
CA LEU A 239 15.11 9.69 3.46
C LEU A 239 16.58 9.84 3.85
N GLU A 240 17.35 8.76 3.81
CA GLU A 240 18.80 8.80 4.02
C GLU A 240 19.49 9.71 2.99
N ASN A 241 19.20 9.50 1.70
CA ASN A 241 19.78 10.29 0.62
C ASN A 241 19.38 11.78 0.74
N PHE A 242 18.08 12.05 0.96
CA PHE A 242 17.55 13.40 1.15
C PHE A 242 18.25 14.12 2.30
N THR A 243 18.38 13.48 3.46
CA THR A 243 19.03 14.10 4.62
C THR A 243 20.54 14.25 4.47
N SER A 244 21.19 13.37 3.71
CA SER A 244 22.59 13.53 3.30
C SER A 244 22.77 14.72 2.35
N GLU A 245 21.92 14.86 1.33
CA GLU A 245 21.90 16.01 0.41
C GLU A 245 21.65 17.31 1.18
N ALA A 246 20.66 17.33 2.08
CA ALA A 246 20.38 18.47 2.94
C ALA A 246 21.57 18.84 3.84
N LEU A 247 22.21 17.85 4.48
CA LEU A 247 23.40 18.10 5.30
C LEU A 247 24.51 18.75 4.48
N LYS A 248 24.84 18.17 3.31
CA LYS A 248 25.86 18.71 2.41
C LYS A 248 25.52 20.13 1.98
N ALA A 249 24.29 20.39 1.57
CA ALA A 249 23.86 21.72 1.16
C ALA A 249 24.06 22.75 2.30
N HIS A 250 23.74 22.39 3.55
CA HIS A 250 23.91 23.27 4.70
C HIS A 250 25.37 23.47 5.12
N GLU A 251 26.27 22.51 4.86
CA GLU A 251 27.71 22.67 5.11
C GLU A 251 28.36 23.72 4.19
N HIS A 252 27.73 24.03 3.05
CA HIS A 252 28.20 25.11 2.15
C HIS A 252 27.75 26.51 2.60
N VAL A 253 26.89 26.63 3.63
CA VAL A 253 26.46 27.93 4.16
C VAL A 253 27.64 28.59 4.88
N ARG A 254 28.07 29.75 4.38
CA ARG A 254 29.25 30.45 4.90
C ARG A 254 28.92 31.14 6.23
N LEU A 255 29.34 30.53 7.33
CA LEU A 255 29.33 31.16 8.65
C LEU A 255 30.66 31.93 8.81
N GLN A 256 30.63 33.27 8.74
CA GLN A 256 31.83 34.04 9.10
C GLN A 256 32.05 33.92 10.60
N HIS A 257 33.08 33.18 11.02
CA HIS A 257 33.59 33.28 12.38
C HIS A 257 34.27 34.65 12.52
N PRO A 258 34.02 35.42 13.60
CA PRO A 258 34.83 36.59 13.88
C PRO A 258 36.28 36.11 13.97
N GLN A 259 37.17 36.65 13.12
CA GLN A 259 38.59 36.50 13.37
C GLN A 259 38.83 37.02 14.78
N GLN A 260 39.36 36.16 15.66
CA GLN A 260 39.91 36.62 16.93
C GLN A 260 41.05 37.57 16.56
N SER A 261 40.75 38.87 16.60
CA SER A 261 41.75 39.91 16.63
C SER A 261 42.63 39.66 17.86
N SER A 262 43.81 39.10 17.60
CA SER A 262 44.90 39.02 18.58
C SER A 262 45.60 40.37 18.68
#